data_AF-A0A496QFA7-F1
#
_entry.id   AF-A0A496QFA7-F1
#
_cell.length_a   1.000
_cell.length_b   1.000
_cell.length_c   1.000
_cell.angle_alpha   90.00
_cell.angle_beta   90.00
_cell.angle_gamma   90.00
#
_symmetry.space_group_name_H-M   'P 1'
#
loop_
_entity.id
_entity.type
_entity.pdbx_description
1 polymer ?
#
loop_
_entity_poly.entity_id
_entity_poly.type
_entity_poly.pdbx_seq_one_letter_code
_entity_poly.pdbx_strand_id
1 'polypeptide(L)'
;MTPAVVGKRLQELGIDWIAITDHNSAGNVRVFSKVLKDFGIIVVPGIEIHTVEDVHLLGLFENVEIAEAYSNWLYASIPETRVDPERFGYQLYVNEDDEFTTMEEKWLGQPTSLKLDAAISSIQGFGGIHVYSHVERKMGVIYQLGFVPLSRNTDRVFVEISQKETLEKIQRDPHLSIIHSSDAHSPQQLKKVMRIKAEKREFGELKKCLLDQKRVELLWD
;
A
#
# COMPACT_ATOMS: atom_id res chain seq x y z
N MET A 1 -9.01 -4.33 10.98
CA MET A 1 -8.89 -5.78 10.72
C MET A 1 -7.85 -6.34 11.66
N THR A 2 -7.98 -7.58 12.16
CA THR A 2 -6.96 -8.20 13.01
C THR A 2 -6.15 -9.26 12.25
N PRO A 3 -4.87 -9.46 12.59
CA PRO A 3 -3.97 -10.37 11.87
C PRO A 3 -4.51 -11.79 11.66
N ALA A 4 -5.03 -12.46 12.70
CA ALA A 4 -5.46 -13.86 12.58
C ALA A 4 -6.73 -14.00 11.73
N VAL A 5 -7.66 -13.03 11.81
CA VAL A 5 -8.84 -12.99 10.92
C VAL A 5 -8.43 -12.80 9.47
N VAL A 6 -7.49 -11.89 9.20
CA VAL A 6 -6.94 -11.67 7.85
C VAL A 6 -6.21 -12.93 7.36
N GLY A 7 -5.38 -13.56 8.19
CA GLY A 7 -4.65 -14.77 7.84
C GLY A 7 -5.56 -15.91 7.41
N LYS A 8 -6.61 -16.20 8.19
CA LYS A 8 -7.63 -17.21 7.85
C LYS A 8 -8.27 -16.90 6.50
N ARG A 9 -8.69 -15.66 6.31
CA ARG A 9 -9.38 -15.23 5.08
C ARG A 9 -8.48 -15.34 3.85
N LEU A 10 -7.22 -14.95 3.97
CA LEU A 10 -6.25 -15.06 2.87
C LEU A 10 -5.95 -16.53 2.52
N GLN A 11 -5.86 -17.42 3.52
CA GLN A 11 -5.74 -18.87 3.27
C GLN A 11 -6.94 -19.45 2.54
N GLU A 12 -8.17 -19.10 2.95
CA GLU A 12 -9.39 -19.52 2.25
C GLU A 12 -9.40 -19.09 0.78
N LEU A 13 -8.91 -17.88 0.53
CA LEU A 13 -8.78 -17.36 -0.82
C LEU A 13 -7.62 -18.04 -1.56
N GLY A 14 -6.58 -18.52 -0.88
CA GLY A 14 -5.33 -18.96 -1.51
C GLY A 14 -4.51 -17.78 -2.01
N ILE A 15 -4.45 -16.70 -1.22
CA ILE A 15 -3.56 -15.57 -1.40
C ILE A 15 -2.37 -15.78 -0.47
N ASP A 16 -1.17 -15.71 -1.01
CA ASP A 16 0.06 -16.11 -0.34
C ASP A 16 1.13 -14.99 -0.31
N TRP A 17 0.80 -13.83 -0.89
CA TRP A 17 1.66 -12.66 -0.91
C TRP A 17 0.79 -11.38 -0.88
N ILE A 18 1.02 -10.52 0.11
CA ILE A 18 0.27 -9.28 0.29
C ILE A 18 1.21 -8.12 0.61
N ALA A 19 0.72 -6.88 0.47
CA ALA A 19 1.30 -5.72 1.12
C ALA A 19 0.35 -5.22 2.21
N ILE A 20 0.89 -4.74 3.34
CA ILE A 20 0.12 -4.02 4.36
C ILE A 20 0.48 -2.54 4.23
N THR A 21 -0.52 -1.70 3.98
CA THR A 21 -0.33 -0.29 3.62
C THR A 21 -1.39 0.57 4.33
N ASP A 22 -1.39 0.56 5.66
CA ASP A 22 -2.28 1.44 6.43
C ASP A 22 -1.97 2.92 6.12
N HIS A 23 -2.98 3.79 6.25
CA HIS A 23 -2.81 5.22 6.03
C HIS A 23 -1.78 5.81 6.98
N ASN A 24 -0.76 6.47 6.43
CA ASN A 24 0.26 7.24 7.15
C ASN A 24 0.94 6.52 8.34
N SER A 25 0.83 5.19 8.44
CA SER A 25 1.44 4.41 9.50
C SER A 25 1.83 3.01 9.02
N ALA A 26 2.95 2.51 9.53
CA ALA A 26 3.36 1.11 9.41
C ALA A 26 3.22 0.36 10.76
N GLY A 27 2.53 0.93 11.76
CA GLY A 27 2.63 0.45 13.15
C GLY A 27 2.07 -0.95 13.40
N ASN A 28 1.22 -1.49 12.53
CA ASN A 28 0.77 -2.88 12.59
C ASN A 28 1.54 -3.84 11.67
N VAL A 29 2.41 -3.33 10.78
CA VAL A 29 3.08 -4.15 9.75
C VAL A 29 3.89 -5.28 10.36
N ARG A 30 4.59 -5.03 11.47
CA ARG A 30 5.38 -6.05 12.18
C ARG A 30 4.52 -7.19 12.71
N VAL A 31 3.42 -6.84 13.39
CA VAL A 31 2.51 -7.81 13.98
C VAL A 31 1.86 -8.66 12.89
N PHE A 32 1.36 -8.02 11.83
CA PHE A 32 0.83 -8.73 10.66
C PHE A 32 1.87 -9.63 10.01
N SER A 33 3.11 -9.15 9.82
CA SER A 33 4.18 -9.93 9.20
C SER A 33 4.53 -11.18 10.00
N LYS A 34 4.53 -11.10 11.34
CA LYS A 34 4.76 -12.27 12.20
C LYS A 34 3.61 -13.26 12.13
N VAL A 35 2.38 -12.80 12.39
CA VAL A 35 1.22 -13.70 12.43
C VAL A 35 0.97 -14.34 11.07
N LEU A 36 0.99 -13.57 9.98
CA LEU A 36 0.72 -14.09 8.63
C LEU A 36 1.76 -15.09 8.13
N LYS A 37 2.99 -15.05 8.68
CA LYS A 37 4.01 -16.05 8.37
C LYS A 37 3.57 -17.46 8.79
N ASP A 38 2.85 -17.60 9.91
CA ASP A 38 2.34 -18.89 10.38
C ASP A 38 1.20 -19.41 9.48
N PHE A 39 0.55 -18.52 8.73
CA PHE A 39 -0.40 -18.85 7.69
C PHE A 39 0.27 -19.19 6.34
N GLY A 40 1.61 -19.13 6.25
CA GLY A 40 2.37 -19.33 5.01
C GLY A 40 2.29 -18.16 4.04
N ILE A 41 1.87 -16.98 4.51
CA ILE A 41 1.66 -15.76 3.72
C ILE A 41 2.84 -14.82 3.96
N ILE A 42 3.42 -14.31 2.88
CA ILE A 42 4.48 -13.31 2.97
C ILE A 42 3.89 -11.91 2.90
N VAL A 43 4.37 -11.02 3.78
CA VAL A 43 4.02 -9.60 3.78
C VAL A 43 5.14 -8.79 3.15
N VAL A 44 4.78 -7.89 2.24
CA VAL A 44 5.60 -6.77 1.78
C VAL A 44 5.28 -5.59 2.71
N PRO A 45 6.23 -5.14 3.53
CA PRO A 45 6.05 -4.01 4.41
C PRO A 45 5.74 -2.74 3.60
N GLY A 46 4.73 -1.98 4.01
CA GLY A 46 4.37 -0.76 3.31
C GLY A 46 3.55 0.22 4.14
N ILE A 47 3.13 1.28 3.46
CA ILE A 47 2.36 2.40 4.00
C ILE A 47 1.61 3.08 2.85
N GLU A 48 0.42 3.63 3.10
CA GLU A 48 -0.27 4.50 2.15
C GLU A 48 -0.20 5.95 2.63
N ILE A 49 0.60 6.78 1.96
CA ILE A 49 0.76 8.19 2.31
C ILE A 49 -0.36 9.00 1.67
N HIS A 50 -1.00 9.86 2.46
CA HIS A 50 -1.93 10.88 1.97
C HIS A 50 -1.18 12.22 1.82
N THR A 51 -1.02 12.73 0.60
CA THR A 51 -0.29 13.98 0.33
C THR A 51 -1.21 15.21 0.37
N VAL A 52 -0.63 16.42 0.39
CA VAL A 52 -1.41 17.68 0.40
C VAL A 52 -2.26 17.89 -0.86
N GLU A 53 -1.93 17.21 -1.95
CA GLU A 53 -2.71 17.22 -3.20
C GLU A 53 -3.91 16.26 -3.16
N ASP A 54 -4.23 15.68 -1.99
CA ASP A 54 -5.21 14.61 -1.83
C ASP A 54 -4.91 13.40 -2.73
N VAL A 55 -3.62 13.15 -3.00
CA VAL A 55 -3.14 11.98 -3.76
C VAL A 55 -2.60 10.95 -2.78
N HIS A 56 -3.09 9.71 -2.89
CA HIS A 56 -2.55 8.58 -2.15
C HIS A 56 -1.38 7.95 -2.89
N LEU A 57 -0.33 7.65 -2.14
CA LEU A 57 0.90 7.06 -2.65
C LEU A 57 1.30 5.88 -1.78
N LEU A 58 1.40 4.69 -2.36
CA LEU A 58 1.92 3.52 -1.65
C LEU A 58 3.44 3.62 -1.59
N GLY A 59 4.00 3.43 -0.40
CA GLY A 59 5.41 3.14 -0.19
C GLY A 59 5.59 1.68 0.21
N LEU A 60 6.35 0.91 -0.57
CA LEU A 60 6.68 -0.48 -0.30
C LEU A 60 8.17 -0.61 0.02
N PHE A 61 8.52 -1.35 1.07
CA PHE A 61 9.87 -1.44 1.60
C PHE A 61 10.37 -2.87 1.69
N GLU A 62 11.70 -3.02 1.77
CA GLU A 62 12.35 -4.34 1.76
C GLU A 62 12.05 -5.17 3.01
N ASN A 63 11.96 -4.52 4.17
CA ASN A 63 11.73 -5.17 5.45
C ASN A 63 10.95 -4.26 6.41
N VAL A 64 10.51 -4.87 7.51
CA VAL A 64 9.65 -4.22 8.50
C VAL A 64 10.37 -3.07 9.17
N GLU A 65 11.68 -3.21 9.42
CA GLU A 65 12.51 -2.18 10.05
C GLU A 65 12.56 -0.89 9.22
N ILE A 66 12.66 -0.99 7.90
CA ILE A 66 12.64 0.17 7.01
C ILE A 66 11.25 0.81 6.98
N ALA A 67 10.18 0.02 6.91
CA ALA A 67 8.81 0.55 6.90
C ALA A 67 8.48 1.29 8.21
N GLU A 68 8.89 0.75 9.35
CA GLU A 68 8.73 1.40 10.66
C GLU A 68 9.58 2.67 10.76
N ALA A 69 10.84 2.65 10.29
CA ALA A 69 11.69 3.83 10.27
C ALA A 69 11.09 4.95 9.39
N TYR A 70 10.55 4.58 8.22
CA TYR A 70 9.85 5.51 7.34
C TYR A 70 8.59 6.07 8.01
N SER A 71 7.77 5.21 8.61
CA SER A 71 6.55 5.60 9.33
C SER A 71 6.85 6.58 10.47
N ASN A 72 7.90 6.32 11.25
CA ASN A 72 8.32 7.20 12.34
C ASN A 72 8.80 8.57 11.83
N TRP A 73 9.52 8.59 10.71
CA TRP A 73 9.92 9.85 10.06
C TRP A 73 8.71 10.61 9.51
N LEU A 74 7.77 9.91 8.85
CA LEU A 74 6.55 10.48 8.27
C LEU A 74 5.65 11.08 9.36
N TYR A 75 5.60 10.46 10.54
CA TYR A 75 4.70 10.86 11.63
C TYR A 75 4.83 12.33 12.04
N ALA A 76 6.03 12.91 11.91
CA ALA A 76 6.27 14.33 12.18
C ALA A 76 5.59 15.28 11.18
N SER A 77 5.22 14.77 10.00
CA SER A 77 4.50 15.54 8.97
C SER A 77 2.97 15.43 9.10
N ILE A 78 2.45 14.57 9.98
CA ILE A 78 1.01 14.39 10.19
C ILE A 78 0.49 15.51 11.12
N PRO A 79 -0.52 16.30 10.71
CA PRO A 79 -1.11 17.34 11.55
C PRO A 79 -1.63 16.80 12.89
N GLU A 80 -1.59 17.64 13.93
CA GLU A 80 -1.99 17.30 15.31
C GLU A 80 -3.53 17.24 15.51
N THR A 81 -4.28 16.83 14.49
CA THR A 81 -5.72 16.60 14.57
C THR A 81 -5.97 15.26 15.24
N ARG A 82 -6.73 15.26 16.34
CA ARG A 82 -7.15 14.02 17.01
C ARG A 82 -8.24 13.30 16.22
N VAL A 83 -8.17 11.97 16.19
CA VAL A 83 -9.23 11.13 15.63
C VAL A 83 -10.49 11.22 16.48
N ASP A 84 -11.65 11.33 15.82
CA ASP A 84 -12.97 11.06 16.40
C ASP A 84 -13.37 9.65 15.96
N PRO A 85 -13.20 8.61 16.80
CA PRO A 85 -13.41 7.22 16.40
C PRO A 85 -14.85 6.93 15.94
N GLU A 86 -15.82 7.66 16.46
CA GLU A 86 -17.23 7.49 16.10
C GLU A 86 -17.54 8.03 14.70
N ARG A 87 -16.71 8.94 14.18
CA ARG A 87 -16.84 9.48 12.82
C ARG A 87 -15.92 8.82 11.81
N PHE A 88 -14.68 8.53 12.20
CA PHE A 88 -13.62 8.11 11.28
C PHE A 88 -13.19 6.66 11.47
N GLY A 89 -13.76 5.97 12.45
CA GLY A 89 -13.38 4.61 12.82
C GLY A 89 -12.19 4.55 13.77
N TYR A 90 -11.97 3.36 14.31
CA TYR A 90 -10.95 3.08 15.30
C TYR A 90 -9.62 2.70 14.64
N GLN A 91 -8.55 3.42 14.99
CA GLN A 91 -7.20 3.19 14.47
C GLN A 91 -6.38 2.40 15.49
N LEU A 92 -6.63 1.10 15.55
CA LEU A 92 -6.16 0.23 16.62
C LEU A 92 -4.78 -0.36 16.32
N TYR A 93 -3.95 -0.46 17.36
CA TYR A 93 -2.78 -1.32 17.39
C TYR A 93 -3.12 -2.60 18.15
N VAL A 94 -2.68 -3.74 17.62
CA VAL A 94 -2.96 -5.06 18.18
C VAL A 94 -1.69 -5.87 18.39
N ASN A 95 -1.72 -6.85 19.28
CA ASN A 95 -0.63 -7.82 19.45
C ASN A 95 -0.81 -9.05 18.54
N GLU A 96 0.08 -10.03 18.68
CA GLU A 96 0.10 -11.27 17.89
C GLU A 96 -1.10 -12.19 18.17
N ASP A 97 -1.80 -11.98 19.30
CA ASP A 97 -2.99 -12.73 19.73
C ASP A 97 -4.31 -12.04 19.32
N ASP A 98 -4.26 -11.08 18.38
CA ASP A 98 -5.38 -10.22 17.96
C ASP A 98 -5.95 -9.33 19.09
N GLU A 99 -5.24 -9.18 20.21
CA GLU A 99 -5.69 -8.36 21.33
C GLU A 99 -5.34 -6.88 21.11
N PHE A 100 -6.28 -6.01 21.47
CA PHE A 100 -6.06 -4.57 21.50
C PHE A 100 -4.93 -4.20 22.46
N THR A 101 -3.99 -3.37 22.00
CA THR A 101 -2.90 -2.85 22.82
C THR A 101 -3.07 -1.37 23.12
N THR A 102 -3.28 -0.56 22.09
CA THR A 102 -3.51 0.88 22.17
C THR A 102 -4.15 1.39 20.88
N MET A 103 -4.49 2.67 20.83
CA MET A 103 -5.09 3.34 19.66
C MET A 103 -4.23 4.54 19.27
N GLU A 104 -4.14 4.79 17.97
CA GLU A 104 -3.54 6.02 17.45
C GLU A 104 -4.42 7.24 17.79
N GLU A 105 -3.81 8.28 18.37
CA GLU A 105 -4.52 9.52 18.73
C GLU A 105 -4.67 10.45 17.53
N LYS A 106 -3.66 10.55 16.66
CA LYS A 106 -3.74 11.40 15.46
C LYS A 106 -4.68 10.77 14.44
N TRP A 107 -5.49 11.56 13.77
CA TRP A 107 -6.28 11.05 12.64
C TRP A 107 -5.35 10.73 11.46
N LEU A 108 -5.16 9.45 11.14
CA LEU A 108 -4.26 9.01 10.08
C LEU A 108 -4.87 9.14 8.68
N GLY A 109 -6.20 9.26 8.57
CA GLY A 109 -6.89 9.45 7.28
C GLY A 109 -6.76 10.85 6.68
N GLN A 110 -6.14 11.80 7.39
CA GLN A 110 -5.91 13.16 6.91
C GLN A 110 -4.62 13.26 6.07
N PRO A 111 -4.48 14.28 5.21
CA PRO A 111 -3.23 14.51 4.49
C PRO A 111 -2.10 14.87 5.44
N THR A 112 -0.91 14.35 5.14
CA THR A 112 0.35 14.83 5.70
C THR A 112 0.69 16.22 5.17
N SER A 113 1.71 16.88 5.73
CA SER A 113 2.25 18.12 5.16
C SER A 113 3.16 17.89 3.94
N LEU A 114 3.31 16.65 3.46
CA LEU A 114 4.15 16.34 2.31
C LEU A 114 3.43 16.63 0.99
N LYS A 115 4.14 17.33 0.09
CA LYS A 115 3.81 17.38 -1.33
C LYS A 115 4.12 16.06 -2.02
N LEU A 116 3.43 15.78 -3.12
CA LEU A 116 3.58 14.55 -3.88
C LEU A 116 5.03 14.24 -4.25
N ASP A 117 5.77 15.20 -4.82
CA ASP A 117 7.18 15.02 -5.18
C ASP A 117 8.07 14.74 -3.96
N ALA A 118 7.76 15.34 -2.82
CA ALA A 118 8.49 15.12 -1.57
C ALA A 118 8.18 13.73 -0.98
N ALA A 119 6.93 13.27 -1.06
CA ALA A 119 6.54 11.93 -0.67
C ALA A 119 7.26 10.88 -1.54
N ILE A 120 7.26 11.03 -2.86
CA ILE A 120 8.00 10.16 -3.80
C ILE A 120 9.49 10.13 -3.46
N SER A 121 10.11 11.31 -3.32
CA SER A 121 11.54 11.43 -3.00
C SER A 121 11.88 10.79 -1.65
N SER A 122 10.98 10.89 -0.67
CA SER A 122 11.19 10.29 0.65
C SER A 122 11.15 8.76 0.59
N ILE A 123 10.18 8.15 -0.11
CA ILE A 123 10.12 6.69 -0.28
C ILE A 123 11.40 6.19 -0.94
N GLN A 124 11.86 6.87 -1.99
CA GLN A 124 13.10 6.54 -2.68
C GLN A 124 14.33 6.68 -1.76
N GLY A 125 14.37 7.70 -0.92
CA GLY A 125 15.44 7.92 0.07
C GLY A 125 15.55 6.80 1.10
N PHE A 126 14.45 6.12 1.40
CA PHE A 126 14.41 4.92 2.24
C PHE A 126 14.55 3.61 1.44
N GLY A 127 14.90 3.69 0.16
CA GLY A 127 15.10 2.52 -0.71
C GLY A 127 13.81 1.82 -1.15
N GLY A 128 12.64 2.44 -0.90
CA GLY A 128 11.34 1.87 -1.22
C GLY A 128 10.92 2.03 -2.69
N ILE A 129 9.84 1.35 -3.05
CA ILE A 129 9.11 1.52 -4.31
C ILE A 129 7.90 2.40 -4.02
N HIS A 130 7.70 3.46 -4.81
CA HIS A 130 6.49 4.26 -4.77
C HIS A 130 5.51 3.80 -5.86
N VAL A 131 4.23 3.77 -5.54
CA VAL A 131 3.14 3.45 -6.49
C VAL A 131 2.04 4.47 -6.30
N TYR A 132 1.59 5.12 -7.38
CA TYR A 132 0.38 5.95 -7.30
C TYR A 132 -0.82 5.05 -7.00
N SER A 133 -1.45 5.25 -5.85
CA SER A 133 -2.58 4.42 -5.39
C SER A 133 -3.84 4.77 -6.18
N HIS A 134 -4.66 3.76 -6.49
CA HIS A 134 -6.00 3.82 -7.07
C HIS A 134 -6.24 5.03 -7.95
N VAL A 135 -5.43 5.13 -9.01
CA VAL A 135 -5.19 6.38 -9.75
C VAL A 135 -6.47 7.07 -10.24
N GLU A 136 -7.54 6.33 -10.47
CA GLU A 136 -8.84 6.84 -10.91
C GLU A 136 -9.86 7.15 -9.79
N ARG A 137 -9.60 6.74 -8.54
CA ARG A 137 -10.48 7.01 -7.38
C ARG A 137 -10.31 8.44 -6.90
N LYS A 138 -11.17 8.87 -5.97
CA LYS A 138 -11.21 10.25 -5.45
C LYS A 138 -9.84 10.76 -4.98
N MET A 139 -9.03 9.91 -4.34
CA MET A 139 -7.67 10.26 -3.88
C MET A 139 -6.57 9.77 -4.83
N GLY A 140 -6.93 9.43 -6.06
CA GLY A 140 -6.03 8.94 -7.09
C GLY A 140 -5.45 10.07 -7.92
N VAL A 141 -4.24 9.88 -8.43
CA VAL A 141 -3.50 10.93 -9.14
C VAL A 141 -4.19 11.41 -10.43
N ILE A 142 -4.88 10.54 -11.16
CA ILE A 142 -5.64 10.94 -12.37
C ILE A 142 -6.89 11.72 -11.97
N TYR A 143 -7.55 11.36 -10.87
CA TYR A 143 -8.71 12.12 -10.38
C TYR A 143 -8.32 13.54 -9.97
N GLN A 144 -7.22 13.68 -9.23
CA GLN A 144 -6.78 14.97 -8.71
C GLN A 144 -6.09 15.85 -9.76
N LEU A 145 -5.20 15.27 -10.57
CA LEU A 145 -4.34 16.04 -11.48
C LEU A 145 -4.75 15.91 -12.95
N GLY A 146 -5.61 14.96 -13.30
CA GLY A 146 -6.02 14.67 -14.68
C GLY A 146 -5.01 13.83 -15.47
N PHE A 147 -3.84 13.53 -14.91
CA PHE A 147 -2.78 12.72 -15.55
C PHE A 147 -1.88 12.06 -14.49
N VAL A 148 -1.09 11.07 -14.91
CA VAL A 148 -0.04 10.47 -14.08
C VAL A 148 1.27 11.24 -14.30
N PRO A 149 1.86 11.90 -13.28
CA PRO A 149 3.13 12.59 -13.43
C PRO A 149 4.25 11.59 -13.71
N LEU A 150 4.92 11.77 -14.85
CA LEU A 150 6.11 11.01 -15.22
C LEU A 150 7.33 11.66 -14.56
N SER A 151 8.10 10.89 -13.79
CA SER A 151 9.36 11.38 -13.26
C SER A 151 10.40 11.45 -14.38
N ARG A 152 11.11 12.58 -14.47
CA ARG A 152 12.18 12.78 -15.46
C ARG A 152 13.38 11.83 -15.27
N ASN A 153 13.48 11.19 -14.11
CA ASN A 153 14.65 10.41 -13.69
C ASN A 153 14.37 8.91 -13.56
N THR A 154 13.16 8.43 -13.88
CA THR A 154 12.83 7.00 -13.80
C THR A 154 12.25 6.51 -15.12
N ASP A 155 12.80 5.41 -15.64
CA ASP A 155 12.31 4.80 -16.88
C ASP A 155 10.86 4.26 -16.76
N ARG A 156 10.40 4.02 -15.52
CA ARG A 156 9.08 3.47 -15.21
C ARG A 156 8.44 4.12 -13.99
N VAL A 157 7.13 4.34 -14.09
CA VAL A 157 6.24 4.77 -13.01
C VAL A 157 5.28 3.63 -12.68
N PHE A 158 5.10 3.35 -11.39
CA PHE A 158 4.16 2.34 -10.92
C PHE A 158 2.82 2.96 -10.58
N VAL A 159 1.74 2.35 -11.05
CA VAL A 159 0.36 2.79 -10.81
C VAL A 159 -0.49 1.62 -10.37
N GLU A 160 -1.32 1.83 -9.35
CA GLU A 160 -2.39 0.92 -8.96
C GLU A 160 -3.69 1.41 -9.58
N ILE A 161 -4.36 0.53 -10.31
CA ILE A 161 -5.68 0.81 -10.88
C ILE A 161 -6.74 0.02 -10.13
N SER A 162 -7.90 0.60 -9.97
CA SER A 162 -9.05 -0.02 -9.29
C SER A 162 -10.11 -0.59 -10.25
N GLN A 163 -10.11 -0.16 -11.51
CA GLN A 163 -11.14 -0.44 -12.49
C GLN A 163 -10.54 -0.95 -13.80
N LYS A 164 -11.21 -1.92 -14.43
CA LYS A 164 -10.73 -2.56 -15.66
C LYS A 164 -10.72 -1.58 -16.83
N GLU A 165 -11.67 -0.65 -16.83
CA GLU A 165 -11.80 0.41 -17.82
C GLU A 165 -10.60 1.36 -17.80
N THR A 166 -9.94 1.52 -16.64
CA THR A 166 -8.71 2.33 -16.51
C THR A 166 -7.54 1.65 -17.20
N LEU A 167 -7.43 0.32 -17.10
CA LEU A 167 -6.40 -0.47 -17.79
C LEU A 167 -6.41 -0.17 -19.28
N GLU A 168 -7.59 -0.17 -19.91
CA GLU A 168 -7.72 0.06 -21.35
C GLU A 168 -7.16 1.40 -21.81
N LYS A 169 -7.27 2.42 -20.95
CA LYS A 169 -6.83 3.80 -21.22
C LYS A 169 -5.32 3.96 -21.08
N ILE A 170 -4.72 3.34 -20.06
CA ILE A 170 -3.33 3.61 -19.68
C ILE A 170 -2.32 2.52 -20.07
N GLN A 171 -2.78 1.30 -20.38
CA GLN A 171 -1.90 0.15 -20.72
C GLN A 171 -1.00 0.37 -21.94
N ARG A 172 -1.31 1.35 -22.78
CA ARG A 172 -0.53 1.68 -23.99
C ARG A 172 0.70 2.53 -23.68
N ASP A 173 0.78 3.12 -22.49
CA ASP A 173 1.92 3.91 -22.08
C ASP A 173 3.06 2.98 -21.65
N PRO A 174 4.18 2.91 -22.40
CA PRO A 174 5.29 2.01 -22.09
C PRO A 174 6.04 2.40 -20.80
N HIS A 175 5.83 3.60 -20.28
CA HIS A 175 6.42 4.08 -19.03
C HIS A 175 5.65 3.63 -17.79
N LEU A 176 4.42 3.13 -17.96
CA LEU A 176 3.59 2.69 -16.83
C LEU A 176 3.78 1.20 -16.55
N SER A 177 3.91 0.90 -15.25
CA SER A 177 3.88 -0.45 -14.71
C SER A 177 2.64 -0.56 -13.84
N ILE A 178 1.70 -1.41 -14.24
CA ILE A 178 0.34 -1.40 -13.70
C ILE A 178 0.22 -2.54 -12.69
N ILE A 179 -0.37 -2.24 -11.55
CA ILE A 179 -0.82 -3.22 -10.57
C ILE A 179 -2.30 -3.02 -10.27
N HIS A 180 -2.92 -4.03 -9.66
CA HIS A 180 -4.31 -3.99 -9.20
C HIS A 180 -4.36 -4.49 -7.76
N SER A 181 -5.10 -3.81 -6.89
CA SER A 181 -5.26 -4.19 -5.50
C SER A 181 -6.74 -4.23 -5.10
N SER A 182 -7.03 -4.84 -3.94
CA SER A 182 -8.40 -4.86 -3.42
C SER A 182 -8.76 -3.59 -2.65
N ASP A 183 -7.76 -2.82 -2.19
CA ASP A 183 -7.93 -1.69 -1.28
C ASP A 183 -8.91 -2.02 -0.12
N ALA A 184 -8.65 -3.16 0.53
CA ALA A 184 -9.60 -3.80 1.42
C ALA A 184 -9.59 -3.14 2.80
N HIS A 185 -10.77 -2.70 3.26
CA HIS A 185 -10.99 -2.10 4.58
C HIS A 185 -11.70 -3.09 5.55
N SER A 186 -12.07 -4.26 5.05
CA SER A 186 -12.69 -5.35 5.82
C SER A 186 -12.26 -6.71 5.28
N PRO A 187 -12.29 -7.79 6.08
CA PRO A 187 -11.88 -9.12 5.60
C PRO A 187 -12.70 -9.61 4.41
N GLN A 188 -13.97 -9.22 4.32
CA GLN A 188 -14.86 -9.61 3.22
C GLN A 188 -14.46 -8.98 1.87
N GLN A 189 -13.74 -7.85 1.89
CA GLN A 189 -13.24 -7.18 0.68
C GLN A 189 -11.93 -7.78 0.17
N LEU A 190 -11.25 -8.63 0.95
CA LEU A 190 -10.07 -9.35 0.49
C LEU A 190 -10.45 -10.27 -0.66
N LYS A 191 -9.72 -10.16 -1.76
CA LYS A 191 -9.90 -10.97 -2.97
C LYS A 191 -8.59 -11.09 -3.75
N LYS A 192 -8.52 -12.07 -4.65
CA LYS A 192 -7.40 -12.20 -5.58
C LYS A 192 -7.49 -11.08 -6.61
N VAL A 193 -6.39 -10.37 -6.78
CA VAL A 193 -6.32 -9.18 -7.65
C VAL A 193 -5.15 -9.27 -8.63
N MET A 194 -4.13 -10.05 -8.30
CA MET A 194 -2.98 -10.28 -9.17
C MET A 194 -2.43 -11.68 -8.99
N ARG A 195 -1.80 -12.18 -10.05
CA ARG A 195 -0.86 -13.31 -10.00
C ARG A 195 0.51 -12.81 -10.46
N ILE A 196 1.53 -13.06 -9.63
CA ILE A 196 2.90 -12.66 -9.90
C ILE A 196 3.75 -13.90 -10.13
N LYS A 197 4.40 -13.99 -11.29
CA LYS A 197 5.35 -15.05 -11.64
C LYS A 197 6.71 -14.72 -11.05
N ALA A 198 6.93 -15.06 -9.78
CA ALA A 198 8.17 -14.80 -9.03
C ALA A 198 8.95 -16.09 -8.75
N GLU A 199 10.29 -16.02 -8.72
CA GLU A 199 11.11 -17.15 -8.23
C GLU A 199 10.97 -17.35 -6.71
N LYS A 200 10.83 -16.22 -5.98
CA LYS A 200 10.67 -16.16 -4.53
C LYS A 200 9.74 -15.02 -4.15
N ARG A 201 9.03 -15.16 -3.02
CA ARG A 201 8.21 -14.09 -2.43
C ARG A 201 9.09 -13.17 -1.58
N GLU A 202 9.88 -12.33 -2.25
CA GLU A 202 10.79 -11.36 -1.61
C GLU A 202 10.72 -10.01 -2.32
N PHE A 203 11.07 -8.94 -1.62
CA PHE A 203 10.95 -7.57 -2.14
C PHE A 203 11.73 -7.33 -3.43
N GLY A 204 12.96 -7.84 -3.52
CA GLY A 204 13.79 -7.73 -4.72
C GLY A 204 13.13 -8.41 -5.93
N GLU A 205 12.46 -9.53 -5.72
CA GLU A 205 11.75 -10.26 -6.78
C GLU A 205 10.44 -9.57 -7.18
N LEU A 206 9.70 -9.02 -6.21
CA LEU A 206 8.56 -8.14 -6.49
C LEU A 206 8.98 -7.00 -7.42
N LYS A 207 10.06 -6.30 -7.08
CA LYS A 207 10.58 -5.19 -7.89
C LYS A 207 10.84 -5.61 -9.33
N LYS A 208 11.49 -6.75 -9.54
CA LYS A 208 11.73 -7.30 -10.89
C LYS A 208 10.42 -7.62 -11.62
N CYS A 209 9.45 -8.22 -10.93
CA CYS A 209 8.14 -8.53 -11.51
C CYS A 209 7.38 -7.27 -11.91
N LEU A 210 7.38 -6.22 -11.08
CA LEU A 210 6.69 -4.97 -11.40
C LEU A 210 7.32 -4.27 -12.61
N LEU A 211 8.66 -4.35 -12.74
CA LEU A 211 9.40 -3.83 -13.90
C LEU A 211 9.14 -4.64 -15.19
N ASP A 212 8.87 -5.94 -15.10
CA ASP A 212 8.51 -6.80 -16.23
C ASP A 212 7.05 -7.23 -16.17
N GLN A 213 6.19 -6.42 -16.79
CA GLN A 213 4.73 -6.63 -16.80
C GLN A 213 4.28 -7.96 -17.42
N LYS A 214 5.14 -8.72 -18.12
CA LYS A 214 4.82 -10.10 -18.56
C LYS A 214 4.73 -11.09 -17.39
N ARG A 215 5.27 -10.71 -16.23
CA ARG A 215 5.28 -11.48 -14.99
C ARG A 215 4.10 -11.14 -14.08
N VAL A 216 3.29 -10.14 -14.43
CA VAL A 216 2.13 -9.69 -13.66
C VAL A 216 0.86 -9.95 -14.47
N GLU A 217 -0.07 -10.69 -13.89
CA GLU A 217 -1.40 -10.93 -14.45
C GLU A 217 -2.42 -10.30 -13.51
N LEU A 218 -3.21 -9.33 -14.01
CA LEU A 218 -4.26 -8.68 -13.24
C LEU A 218 -5.55 -9.52 -13.31
N LEU A 219 -6.21 -9.69 -12.17
CA LEU A 219 -7.43 -10.48 -12.01
C LEU A 219 -8.58 -9.55 -11.67
N TRP A 220 -9.70 -9.66 -12.41
CA TRP A 220 -10.84 -8.73 -12.30
C TRP A 220 -12.12 -9.36 -11.74
N ASP A 221 -12.03 -10.63 -11.35
CA ASP A 221 -13.16 -11.45 -10.90
C ASP A 221 -13.80 -10.96 -9.57
#